data_AF-A0A8D0U743-F1
#
_entry.id   AF-A0A8D0U743-F1
#
_cell.length_a   1.000
_cell.length_b   1.000
_cell.length_c   1.000
_cell.angle_alpha   90.00
_cell.angle_beta   90.00
_cell.angle_gamma   90.00
#
_symmetry.space_group_name_H-M   'P 1'
#
loop_
_entity.id
_entity.type
_entity.pdbx_description
1 polymer ?
#
loop_
_entity_poly.entity_id
_entity_poly.type
_entity_poly.pdbx_seq_one_letter_code
_entity_poly.pdbx_strand_id
1 'polypeptide(L)'
;VIFSFYGYRQPLSFHFLSSQKSFYDASYEPLPGDGMDKFMPLSTSKTSKTSRLNFKDSVVMAAANGKILKKRRLSLNQFITDDDLEAIANDTEEEIIKPRSATYSFQSNMKYNFMRVINHQCILNDARNQSIIRDPSGQYLMAAVLNNLDEAVKFDMAAYTSNDDSQLPVTLRISETRLFVSAQNEDEPVLLKELPETPKTIKDETSLLFFWEKHGNMDYFKSAAHPKLFIATRQEKLVHMAPGLPSVTDFQILENQS
;
A
#
# COMPACT_ATOMS: atom_id res chain seq x y z
N VAL A 1 -4.78 73.41 -19.81
CA VAL A 1 -6.22 73.74 -19.66
C VAL A 1 -6.79 72.78 -18.63
N ILE A 2 -6.66 73.09 -17.33
CA ILE A 2 -7.70 73.63 -16.43
C ILE A 2 -9.01 72.81 -16.39
N PHE A 3 -9.20 72.19 -15.21
CA PHE A 3 -10.34 71.55 -14.53
C PHE A 3 -11.78 71.83 -14.99
N SER A 4 -12.67 70.85 -14.83
CA SER A 4 -13.70 70.85 -13.75
C SER A 4 -14.52 69.55 -13.67
N PHE A 5 -14.79 69.16 -12.41
CA PHE A 5 -15.61 68.07 -11.92
C PHE A 5 -17.12 68.29 -12.14
N TYR A 6 -17.87 67.20 -12.32
CA TYR A 6 -19.16 67.01 -11.63
C TYR A 6 -19.31 65.54 -11.27
N GLY A 7 -19.40 65.27 -9.96
CA GLY A 7 -19.80 63.98 -9.43
C GLY A 7 -21.32 63.88 -9.29
N TYR A 8 -21.82 62.66 -9.34
CA TYR A 8 -22.91 62.22 -8.49
C TYR A 8 -22.59 60.82 -7.97
N ARG A 9 -22.91 60.62 -6.70
CA ARG A 9 -22.54 59.53 -5.81
C ARG A 9 -23.82 58.79 -5.40
N GLN A 10 -23.69 57.48 -5.17
CA GLN A 10 -24.56 56.58 -4.39
C GLN A 10 -25.81 55.92 -5.05
N PRO A 11 -26.26 54.75 -4.56
CA PRO A 11 -25.49 53.62 -4.02
C PRO A 11 -25.94 52.21 -4.47
N LEU A 12 -25.06 51.26 -4.13
CA LEU A 12 -25.21 49.83 -3.86
C LEU A 12 -26.64 49.23 -3.83
N SER A 13 -26.78 48.09 -4.51
CA SER A 13 -27.23 46.86 -3.82
C SER A 13 -26.54 45.64 -4.44
N PHE A 14 -25.60 45.10 -3.68
CA PHE A 14 -25.06 43.76 -3.84
C PHE A 14 -26.13 42.77 -3.37
N HIS A 15 -26.39 41.71 -4.13
CA HIS A 15 -26.96 40.50 -3.59
C HIS A 15 -25.94 39.37 -3.76
N PHE A 16 -25.18 39.13 -2.69
CA PHE A 16 -24.51 37.86 -2.48
C PHE A 16 -24.71 37.42 -1.02
N LEU A 17 -25.07 36.13 -0.91
CA LEU A 17 -24.90 35.21 0.20
C LEU A 17 -25.90 35.20 1.38
N SER A 18 -26.65 34.09 1.40
CA SER A 18 -26.40 32.95 2.31
C SER A 18 -27.46 32.69 3.38
N SER A 19 -27.78 31.38 3.44
CA SER A 19 -28.16 30.59 4.60
C SER A 19 -29.40 30.98 5.39
N GLN A 20 -30.43 30.13 5.29
CA GLN A 20 -30.78 29.22 6.38
C GLN A 20 -31.80 28.19 5.90
N LYS A 21 -31.34 26.93 5.74
CA LYS A 21 -32.23 25.77 5.91
C LYS A 21 -32.39 25.62 7.42
N SER A 22 -33.60 25.78 7.94
CA SER A 22 -33.92 25.36 9.31
C SER A 22 -33.96 23.83 9.34
N PHE A 23 -32.98 23.24 10.01
CA PHE A 23 -32.94 21.83 10.38
C PHE A 23 -32.95 21.74 11.91
N TYR A 24 -34.09 22.07 12.53
CA TYR A 24 -34.43 21.64 13.89
C TYR A 24 -35.95 21.66 14.03
N ASP A 25 -36.56 20.49 14.05
CA ASP A 25 -37.58 20.21 15.06
C ASP A 25 -37.28 18.84 15.65
N ALA A 26 -37.11 18.84 16.96
CA ALA A 26 -36.75 17.69 17.77
C ALA A 26 -38.04 17.16 18.40
N SER A 27 -38.39 15.93 18.07
CA SER A 27 -39.34 15.15 18.87
C SER A 27 -38.80 13.72 18.97
N TYR A 28 -38.06 13.49 20.04
CA TYR A 28 -37.79 12.15 20.55
C TYR A 28 -39.12 11.50 20.92
N GLU A 29 -39.38 10.31 20.39
CA GLU A 29 -40.48 9.46 20.82
C GLU A 29 -39.93 8.22 21.55
N PRO A 30 -40.58 7.76 22.64
CA PRO A 30 -39.91 7.05 23.74
C PRO A 30 -39.75 5.55 23.54
N LEU A 31 -38.66 5.02 24.11
CA LEU A 31 -38.45 3.61 24.44
C LEU A 31 -39.64 3.01 25.23
N PRO A 32 -40.05 1.77 24.91
CA PRO A 32 -40.76 0.94 25.87
C PRO A 32 -39.85 -0.18 26.42
N GLY A 33 -39.58 -0.10 27.73
CA GLY A 33 -39.97 -1.14 28.68
C GLY A 33 -39.24 -2.48 28.68
N ASP A 34 -38.25 -2.56 29.57
CA ASP A 34 -38.07 -3.58 30.62
C ASP A 34 -38.77 -4.96 30.45
N GLY A 35 -37.94 -5.99 30.39
CA GLY A 35 -38.33 -7.39 30.37
C GLY A 35 -37.17 -8.25 30.88
N MET A 36 -36.94 -8.17 32.19
CA MET A 36 -36.05 -9.02 32.99
C MET A 36 -36.18 -10.51 32.63
N ASP A 37 -35.06 -11.19 32.37
CA ASP A 37 -34.88 -12.51 32.99
C ASP A 37 -33.41 -12.83 33.30
N LYS A 38 -33.24 -13.30 34.53
CA LYS A 38 -32.00 -13.60 35.24
C LYS A 38 -31.57 -15.03 34.92
N PHE A 39 -30.31 -15.25 34.57
CA PHE A 39 -29.59 -16.44 35.06
C PHE A 39 -28.11 -16.12 35.31
N MET A 40 -27.79 -15.87 36.59
CA MET A 40 -26.49 -16.13 37.18
C MET A 40 -26.39 -17.61 37.54
N PRO A 41 -25.17 -18.19 37.54
CA PRO A 41 -24.76 -18.81 38.79
C PRO A 41 -23.33 -18.46 39.21
N LEU A 42 -23.20 -18.40 40.53
CA LEU A 42 -21.99 -18.13 41.30
C LEU A 42 -20.91 -19.20 41.15
N SER A 43 -19.69 -18.68 41.28
CA SER A 43 -18.41 -19.31 41.62
C SER A 43 -18.44 -20.60 42.45
N THR A 44 -17.60 -21.56 42.06
CA THR A 44 -16.90 -22.44 43.01
C THR A 44 -15.43 -22.61 42.61
N SER A 45 -14.58 -22.50 43.62
CA SER A 45 -13.13 -22.65 43.62
C SER A 45 -12.67 -24.12 43.59
N LYS A 46 -11.61 -24.46 42.83
CA LYS A 46 -10.44 -25.24 43.34
C LYS A 46 -9.39 -25.54 42.26
N THR A 47 -8.19 -25.04 42.52
CA THR A 47 -6.84 -25.57 42.32
C THR A 47 -6.65 -26.91 41.56
N SER A 48 -5.72 -26.92 40.60
CA SER A 48 -4.43 -27.65 40.64
C SER A 48 -4.01 -28.38 39.35
N LYS A 49 -2.68 -28.28 39.11
CA LYS A 49 -1.77 -29.22 38.43
C LYS A 49 -1.76 -29.31 36.90
N THR A 50 -0.78 -28.57 36.36
CA THR A 50 0.22 -29.04 35.39
C THR A 50 0.06 -30.49 34.89
N SER A 51 -0.33 -30.66 33.63
CA SER A 51 -0.25 -31.94 32.95
C SER A 51 1.14 -32.11 32.33
N ARG A 52 1.92 -33.03 32.90
CA ARG A 52 3.11 -33.63 32.29
C ARG A 52 2.66 -34.49 31.11
N LEU A 53 3.07 -34.14 29.90
CA LEU A 53 2.98 -35.05 28.75
C LEU A 53 4.17 -36.01 28.79
N ASN A 54 3.90 -37.26 29.19
CA ASN A 54 4.83 -38.36 29.09
C ASN A 54 4.79 -38.92 27.66
N PHE A 55 5.85 -38.73 26.89
CA PHE A 55 6.03 -39.45 25.63
C PHE A 55 6.40 -40.91 25.94
N LYS A 56 5.59 -41.83 25.43
CA LYS A 56 5.78 -43.28 25.56
C LYS A 56 6.47 -43.77 24.29
N ASP A 57 7.70 -44.26 24.45
CA ASP A 57 8.47 -44.91 23.39
C ASP A 57 7.73 -46.12 22.83
N SER A 58 7.61 -46.18 21.51
CA SER A 58 7.19 -47.35 20.75
C SER A 58 8.33 -47.76 19.83
N VAL A 59 9.10 -48.73 20.29
CA VAL A 59 10.12 -49.43 19.51
C VAL A 59 9.43 -50.35 18.50
N VAL A 60 9.66 -50.13 17.21
CA VAL A 60 9.47 -51.17 16.18
C VAL A 60 10.73 -51.20 15.32
N MET A 61 11.45 -52.33 15.41
CA MET A 61 12.55 -52.68 14.53
C MET A 61 12.01 -53.34 13.25
N ALA A 62 12.46 -52.88 12.09
CA ALA A 62 12.55 -53.70 10.89
C ALA A 62 13.75 -53.23 10.05
N ALA A 63 14.69 -54.16 9.84
CA ALA A 63 15.90 -53.96 9.04
C ALA A 63 15.64 -54.27 7.57
N ALA A 64 16.29 -53.54 6.66
CA ALA A 64 17.26 -54.09 5.70
C ALA A 64 17.70 -53.05 4.64
N ASN A 65 19.02 -52.88 4.55
CA ASN A 65 19.81 -52.59 3.34
C ASN A 65 19.64 -51.24 2.61
N GLY A 66 20.46 -50.26 3.01
CA GLY A 66 20.81 -49.09 2.21
C GLY A 66 22.05 -48.38 2.77
N LYS A 67 23.01 -48.03 1.90
CA LYS A 67 24.36 -47.56 2.24
C LYS A 67 24.37 -46.36 3.21
N ILE A 68 25.11 -46.46 4.32
CA ILE A 68 25.25 -45.40 5.33
C ILE A 68 26.36 -44.42 4.91
N LEU A 69 26.00 -43.18 4.64
CA LEU A 69 26.93 -42.04 4.56
C LEU A 69 27.40 -41.68 5.98
N LYS A 70 28.71 -41.69 6.22
CA LYS A 70 29.33 -41.33 7.50
C LYS A 70 29.00 -39.87 7.84
N LYS A 71 28.12 -39.64 8.81
CA LYS A 71 27.99 -38.33 9.46
C LYS A 71 29.01 -38.22 10.59
N ARG A 72 29.85 -37.19 10.51
CA ARG A 72 30.82 -36.80 11.54
C ARG A 72 30.02 -36.29 12.75
N ARG A 73 30.03 -37.03 13.85
CA ARG A 73 29.51 -36.57 15.16
C ARG A 73 30.54 -35.61 15.75
N LEU A 74 30.16 -34.35 15.95
CA LEU A 74 30.87 -33.45 16.87
C LEU A 74 30.39 -33.80 18.28
N SER A 75 31.28 -34.39 19.09
CA SER A 75 31.03 -34.59 20.52
C SER A 75 31.40 -33.32 21.27
N LEU A 76 30.41 -32.62 21.81
CA LEU A 76 30.63 -31.59 22.83
C LEU A 76 30.67 -32.29 24.19
N ASN A 77 31.87 -32.66 24.63
CA ASN A 77 32.11 -33.04 26.01
C ASN A 77 32.95 -31.93 26.64
N GLN A 78 32.29 -30.93 27.22
CA GLN A 78 32.96 -29.99 28.11
C GLN A 78 32.04 -29.77 29.31
N PHE A 79 32.54 -30.15 30.49
CA PHE A 79 31.87 -29.94 31.76
C PHE A 79 32.00 -28.47 32.12
N ILE A 80 30.87 -27.76 32.19
CA ILE A 80 30.83 -26.39 32.69
C ILE A 80 30.99 -26.47 34.20
N THR A 81 32.06 -25.86 34.72
CA THR A 81 32.27 -25.66 36.16
C THR A 81 31.97 -24.19 36.46
N ASP A 82 31.41 -23.93 37.63
CA ASP A 82 30.78 -22.67 38.09
C ASP A 82 31.71 -21.42 38.14
N ASP A 83 32.97 -21.54 37.71
CA ASP A 83 33.99 -20.48 37.73
C ASP A 83 34.17 -19.72 36.40
N ASP A 84 33.49 -20.11 35.31
CA ASP A 84 33.60 -19.42 34.00
C ASP A 84 32.62 -18.24 33.81
N LEU A 85 31.92 -17.83 34.86
CA LEU A 85 30.87 -16.79 34.83
C LEU A 85 31.35 -15.38 35.22
N GLU A 86 32.66 -15.15 35.32
CA GLU A 86 33.24 -13.83 35.66
C GLU A 86 34.13 -13.23 34.54
N ALA A 87 33.91 -13.60 33.29
CA ALA A 87 34.67 -13.05 32.14
C ALA A 87 33.82 -12.35 31.06
N ILE A 88 32.57 -11.98 31.36
CA ILE A 88 31.69 -11.25 30.42
C ILE A 88 31.37 -9.84 30.93
N ALA A 89 32.40 -9.11 31.36
CA ALA A 89 32.28 -7.70 31.63
C ALA A 89 33.55 -7.02 31.14
N ASN A 90 33.59 -6.77 29.83
CA ASN A 90 34.32 -5.70 29.13
C ASN A 90 34.67 -6.19 27.73
N ASP A 91 33.73 -6.14 26.80
CA ASP A 91 34.12 -5.83 25.43
C ASP A 91 33.14 -4.82 24.83
N THR A 92 33.73 -3.73 24.40
CA THR A 92 33.08 -2.49 23.98
C THR A 92 33.10 -2.47 22.46
N GLU A 93 31.95 -2.15 21.87
CA GLU A 93 31.73 -1.88 20.43
C GLU A 93 31.87 -3.06 19.44
N GLU A 94 30.90 -3.97 19.47
CA GLU A 94 30.54 -4.70 18.23
C GLU A 94 29.65 -3.81 17.36
N GLU A 95 30.17 -3.43 16.19
CA GLU A 95 29.40 -2.89 15.07
C GLU A 95 28.16 -3.76 14.82
N ILE A 96 26.98 -3.24 15.16
CA ILE A 96 25.71 -3.85 14.81
C ILE A 96 25.60 -3.81 13.28
N ILE A 97 26.01 -4.89 12.62
CA ILE A 97 25.84 -5.08 11.18
C ILE A 97 24.35 -4.98 10.88
N LYS A 98 23.93 -3.84 10.35
CA LYS A 98 22.56 -3.63 9.86
C LYS A 98 22.33 -4.65 8.73
N PRO A 99 21.39 -5.60 8.85
CA PRO A 99 21.15 -6.54 7.77
C PRO A 99 20.65 -5.74 6.56
N ARG A 100 21.40 -5.82 5.45
CA ARG A 100 20.97 -5.31 4.15
C ARG A 100 19.65 -5.97 3.82
N SER A 101 18.58 -5.20 3.78
CA SER A 101 17.24 -5.64 3.40
C SER A 101 17.34 -6.39 2.07
N ALA A 102 17.14 -7.70 2.12
CA ALA A 102 17.15 -8.53 0.92
C ALA A 102 15.96 -8.10 0.05
N THR A 103 16.21 -7.84 -1.23
CA THR A 103 15.17 -7.64 -2.23
C THR A 103 14.28 -8.88 -2.20
N TYR A 104 13.02 -8.70 -1.84
CA TYR A 104 12.04 -9.78 -1.72
C TYR A 104 11.67 -10.30 -3.11
N SER A 105 12.55 -11.09 -3.74
CA SER A 105 12.25 -11.74 -5.01
C SER A 105 11.44 -13.00 -4.72
N PHE A 106 10.14 -12.84 -4.45
CA PHE A 106 9.21 -13.94 -4.59
C PHE A 106 9.17 -14.32 -6.07
N GLN A 107 9.86 -15.39 -6.44
CA GLN A 107 9.70 -16.04 -7.74
C GLN A 107 8.33 -16.71 -7.77
N SER A 108 7.28 -15.90 -7.89
CA SER A 108 5.96 -16.39 -8.22
C SER A 108 6.04 -16.96 -9.64
N ASN A 109 5.54 -18.18 -9.85
CA ASN A 109 5.37 -18.74 -11.21
C ASN A 109 4.26 -18.01 -11.99
N MET A 110 3.86 -16.82 -11.55
CA MET A 110 2.77 -16.05 -12.12
C MET A 110 3.26 -15.38 -13.39
N LYS A 111 2.53 -15.60 -14.47
CA LYS A 111 2.81 -15.02 -15.78
C LYS A 111 1.66 -14.08 -16.12
N TYR A 112 2.00 -12.85 -16.44
CA TYR A 112 1.04 -11.85 -16.90
C TYR A 112 1.20 -11.65 -18.39
N ASN A 113 0.14 -11.80 -19.17
CA ASN A 113 0.19 -11.63 -20.62
C ASN A 113 -0.57 -10.37 -21.03
N PHE A 114 0.04 -9.56 -21.89
CA PHE A 114 -0.59 -8.34 -22.38
C PHE A 114 -1.91 -8.66 -23.08
N MET A 115 -2.95 -7.89 -22.76
CA MET A 115 -4.26 -7.98 -23.41
C MET A 115 -4.47 -6.82 -24.38
N ARG A 116 -4.60 -5.61 -23.84
CA ARG A 116 -4.92 -4.40 -24.58
C ARG A 116 -4.65 -3.17 -23.72
N VAL A 117 -4.55 -2.02 -24.37
CA VAL A 117 -4.68 -0.73 -23.68
C VAL A 117 -6.16 -0.48 -23.40
N ILE A 118 -6.48 -0.13 -22.16
CA ILE A 118 -7.87 0.08 -21.68
C ILE A 118 -8.19 1.56 -21.49
N ASN A 119 -7.20 2.39 -21.16
CA ASN A 119 -7.34 3.84 -21.10
C ASN A 119 -6.16 4.49 -21.82
N HIS A 120 -6.46 5.49 -22.63
CA HIS A 120 -5.49 6.29 -23.37
C HIS A 120 -5.45 7.70 -22.81
N GLN A 121 -4.24 8.22 -22.57
CA GLN A 121 -4.01 9.59 -22.11
C GLN A 121 -4.91 10.04 -20.94
N CYS A 122 -5.17 9.15 -19.98
CA CYS A 122 -5.98 9.49 -18.82
C CYS A 122 -5.17 10.26 -17.78
N ILE A 123 -5.85 11.11 -17.02
CA ILE A 123 -5.24 11.87 -15.91
C ILE A 123 -5.69 11.25 -14.60
N LEU A 124 -4.75 11.11 -13.67
CA LEU A 124 -5.02 10.65 -12.30
C LEU A 124 -5.10 11.86 -11.38
N ASN A 125 -6.27 12.05 -10.77
CA ASN A 125 -6.47 13.03 -9.70
C ASN A 125 -6.66 12.30 -8.38
N ASP A 126 -5.97 12.70 -7.33
CA ASP A 126 -6.22 12.13 -6.01
C ASP A 126 -7.55 12.66 -5.41
N ALA A 127 -7.95 12.11 -4.26
CA ALA A 127 -9.15 12.54 -3.53
C ALA A 127 -9.17 14.01 -3.09
N ARG A 128 -8.02 14.71 -3.17
CA ARG A 128 -7.89 16.14 -2.86
C ARG A 128 -7.93 16.99 -4.14
N ASN A 129 -8.31 16.41 -5.28
CA ASN A 129 -8.30 17.02 -6.60
C ASN A 129 -6.90 17.52 -7.02
N GLN A 130 -5.85 16.84 -6.57
CA GLN A 130 -4.48 17.08 -7.04
C GLN A 130 -4.19 16.14 -8.19
N SER A 131 -3.76 16.69 -9.32
CA SER A 131 -3.33 15.92 -10.48
C SER A 131 -1.89 15.46 -10.30
N ILE A 132 -1.57 14.29 -10.83
CA ILE A 132 -0.19 13.84 -10.92
C ILE A 132 0.57 14.65 -11.96
N ILE A 133 1.70 15.21 -11.57
CA ILE A 133 2.64 15.96 -12.41
C ILE A 133 4.04 15.37 -12.34
N ARG A 134 4.90 15.75 -13.30
CA ARG A 134 6.34 15.54 -13.18
C ARG A 134 6.90 16.47 -12.12
N ASP A 135 7.82 15.96 -11.33
CA ASP A 135 8.61 16.82 -10.46
C ASP A 135 9.52 17.75 -11.28
N PRO A 136 10.07 18.83 -10.71
CA PRO A 136 10.94 19.75 -11.43
C PRO A 136 12.21 19.11 -12.01
N SER A 137 12.69 17.99 -11.43
CA SER A 137 13.82 17.24 -12.01
C SER A 137 13.41 16.37 -13.20
N GLY A 138 12.11 16.12 -13.38
CA GLY A 138 11.54 15.25 -14.40
C GLY A 138 11.70 13.74 -14.11
N GLN A 139 12.42 13.37 -13.04
CA GLN A 139 12.71 11.97 -12.71
C GLN A 139 11.57 11.31 -11.93
N TYR A 140 10.81 12.08 -11.17
CA TYR A 140 9.78 11.60 -10.25
C TYR A 140 8.41 12.18 -10.57
N LEU A 141 7.42 11.71 -9.82
CA LEU A 141 6.06 12.20 -9.86
C LEU A 141 5.71 12.91 -8.55
N MET A 142 4.89 13.94 -8.65
CA MET A 142 4.33 14.73 -7.54
C MET A 142 2.83 14.91 -7.76
N ALA A 143 2.07 15.21 -6.71
CA ALA A 143 0.69 15.65 -6.84
C ALA A 143 0.60 17.16 -6.60
N ALA A 144 -0.11 17.88 -7.47
CA ALA A 144 -0.34 19.30 -7.32
C ALA A 144 -1.74 19.70 -7.81
N VAL A 145 -2.28 20.78 -7.25
CA VAL A 145 -3.51 21.39 -7.77
C VAL A 145 -3.17 22.15 -9.04
N LEU A 146 -3.84 21.82 -10.15
CA LEU A 146 -3.60 22.44 -11.45
C LEU A 146 -4.75 23.35 -11.87
N ASN A 147 -4.39 24.49 -12.43
CA ASN A 147 -5.35 25.35 -13.15
C ASN A 147 -5.49 24.93 -14.62
N ASN A 148 -4.44 24.35 -15.20
CA ASN A 148 -4.39 23.86 -16.57
C ASN A 148 -4.12 22.35 -16.56
N LEU A 149 -5.05 21.55 -17.07
CA LEU A 149 -4.92 20.09 -17.13
C LEU A 149 -3.90 19.60 -18.15
N ASP A 150 -3.43 20.46 -19.07
CA ASP A 150 -2.36 20.08 -20.00
C ASP A 150 -1.00 19.88 -19.31
N GLU A 151 -0.84 20.44 -18.11
CA GLU A 151 0.36 20.25 -17.28
C GLU A 151 0.34 18.90 -16.53
N ALA A 152 -0.81 18.22 -16.48
CA ALA A 152 -0.94 16.92 -15.85
C ALA A 152 -0.23 15.83 -16.66
N VAL A 153 0.33 14.85 -15.94
CA VAL A 153 0.86 13.65 -16.58
C VAL A 153 -0.31 12.82 -17.10
N LYS A 154 -0.27 12.56 -18.41
CA LYS A 154 -1.20 11.67 -19.10
C LYS A 154 -0.66 10.25 -19.08
N PHE A 155 -1.50 9.28 -18.76
CA PHE A 155 -1.15 7.87 -18.67
C PHE A 155 -1.89 7.02 -19.70
N ASP A 156 -1.18 6.06 -20.26
CA ASP A 156 -1.77 4.92 -20.96
C ASP A 156 -1.80 3.73 -20.00
N MET A 157 -2.99 3.19 -19.76
CA MET A 157 -3.20 2.04 -18.90
C MET A 157 -3.37 0.77 -19.74
N ALA A 158 -2.47 -0.18 -19.58
CA ALA A 158 -2.52 -1.46 -20.29
C ALA A 158 -2.87 -2.60 -19.35
N ALA A 159 -3.86 -3.40 -19.73
CA ALA A 159 -4.34 -4.55 -18.98
C ALA A 159 -3.62 -5.84 -19.39
N TYR A 160 -3.47 -6.74 -18.44
CA TYR A 160 -2.86 -8.05 -18.60
C TYR A 160 -3.82 -9.15 -18.09
N THR A 161 -3.73 -10.36 -18.66
CA THR A 161 -4.33 -11.55 -18.04
C THR A 161 -3.33 -12.19 -17.09
N SER A 162 -3.84 -12.78 -16.02
CA SER A 162 -3.09 -13.67 -15.14
C SER A 162 -3.80 -15.03 -15.06
N ASN A 163 -3.29 -15.96 -14.26
CA ASN A 163 -4.01 -17.22 -13.98
C ASN A 163 -5.17 -17.02 -12.99
N ASP A 164 -5.19 -15.88 -12.29
CA ASP A 164 -6.24 -15.45 -11.39
C ASP A 164 -7.06 -14.34 -12.06
N ASP A 165 -8.34 -14.61 -12.26
CA ASP A 165 -9.29 -13.70 -12.91
C ASP A 165 -9.99 -12.76 -11.91
N SER A 166 -9.68 -12.86 -10.60
CA SER A 166 -10.30 -12.02 -9.57
C SER A 166 -9.78 -10.58 -9.54
N GLN A 167 -8.61 -10.35 -10.13
CA GLN A 167 -7.95 -9.04 -10.14
C GLN A 167 -7.59 -8.65 -11.57
N LEU A 168 -7.57 -7.34 -11.83
CA LEU A 168 -7.17 -6.80 -13.14
C LEU A 168 -5.77 -6.18 -13.05
N PRO A 169 -4.71 -6.93 -13.41
CA PRO A 169 -3.36 -6.41 -13.42
C PRO A 169 -3.17 -5.43 -14.58
N VAL A 170 -2.63 -4.27 -14.28
CA VAL A 170 -2.36 -3.19 -15.22
C VAL A 170 -0.94 -2.67 -15.08
N THR A 171 -0.41 -2.12 -16.17
CA THR A 171 0.77 -1.25 -16.14
C THR A 171 0.36 0.18 -16.45
N LEU A 172 0.99 1.14 -15.79
CA LEU A 172 0.83 2.57 -16.08
C LEU A 172 2.06 3.07 -16.84
N ARG A 173 1.86 3.54 -18.06
CA ARG A 173 2.89 4.17 -18.89
C ARG A 173 2.56 5.63 -19.05
N ILE A 174 3.56 6.51 -19.00
CA ILE A 174 3.34 7.92 -19.33
C ILE A 174 3.17 8.03 -20.85
N SER A 175 2.04 8.57 -21.28
CA SER A 175 1.63 8.64 -22.68
C SER A 175 2.71 9.29 -23.54
N GLU A 176 2.86 8.81 -24.78
CA GLU A 176 3.87 9.28 -25.75
C GLU A 176 5.33 9.07 -25.30
N THR A 177 5.56 8.39 -24.18
CA THR A 177 6.90 8.05 -23.69
C THR A 177 7.09 6.55 -23.52
N ARG A 178 8.32 6.17 -23.15
CA ARG A 178 8.72 4.80 -22.82
C ARG A 178 8.82 4.55 -21.31
N LEU A 179 8.30 5.48 -20.51
CA LEU A 179 8.46 5.49 -19.06
C LEU A 179 7.26 4.82 -18.39
N PHE A 180 7.53 3.73 -17.69
CA PHE A 180 6.55 2.95 -16.92
C PHE A 180 6.71 3.23 -15.44
N VAL A 181 5.59 3.34 -14.74
CA VAL A 181 5.58 3.44 -13.29
C VAL A 181 5.98 2.09 -12.69
N SER A 182 6.95 2.10 -11.79
CA SER A 182 7.41 0.94 -11.04
C SER A 182 7.25 1.20 -9.54
N ALA A 183 6.56 0.28 -8.87
CA ALA A 183 6.48 0.24 -7.42
C ALA A 183 7.87 0.08 -6.79
N GLN A 184 8.05 0.66 -5.62
CA GLN A 184 9.22 0.52 -4.73
C GLN A 184 8.76 0.02 -3.35
N ASN A 185 9.63 0.05 -2.34
CA ASN A 185 9.24 -0.32 -0.99
C ASN A 185 8.33 0.75 -0.35
N GLU A 186 7.83 0.45 0.85
CA GLU A 186 7.02 1.37 1.63
C GLU A 186 7.71 2.71 1.86
N ASP A 187 6.95 3.81 1.72
CA ASP A 187 7.38 5.20 1.81
C ASP A 187 8.44 5.66 0.78
N GLU A 188 8.85 4.79 -0.15
CA GLU A 188 9.75 5.13 -1.24
C GLU A 188 8.98 5.68 -2.45
N PRO A 189 9.54 6.70 -3.15
CA PRO A 189 8.91 7.26 -4.34
C PRO A 189 8.81 6.21 -5.45
N VAL A 190 7.74 6.25 -6.23
CA VAL A 190 7.63 5.40 -7.41
C VAL A 190 8.72 5.78 -8.42
N LEU A 191 9.28 4.79 -9.10
CA LEU A 191 10.29 5.01 -10.13
C LEU A 191 9.67 5.01 -11.52
N LEU A 192 10.30 5.74 -12.43
CA LEU A 192 9.97 5.75 -13.84
C LEU A 192 11.00 4.94 -14.60
N LYS A 193 10.64 3.69 -14.94
CA LYS A 193 11.52 2.76 -15.65
C LYS A 193 11.32 2.88 -17.14
N GLU A 194 12.39 3.11 -17.88
CA GLU A 194 12.33 3.13 -19.34
C GLU A 194 12.36 1.70 -19.90
N LEU A 195 11.41 1.38 -20.79
CA LEU A 195 11.35 0.11 -21.52
C LEU A 195 11.22 0.37 -23.02
N PRO A 196 11.88 -0.43 -23.87
CA PRO A 196 11.89 -0.20 -25.32
C PRO A 196 10.49 -0.29 -25.95
N GLU A 197 9.66 -1.21 -25.44
CA GLU A 197 8.29 -1.44 -25.85
C GLU A 197 7.43 -1.87 -24.66
N THR A 198 6.10 -1.85 -24.83
CA THR A 198 5.17 -2.40 -23.83
C THR A 198 5.41 -3.91 -23.70
N PRO A 199 5.74 -4.41 -22.51
CA PRO A 199 6.03 -5.83 -22.32
C PRO A 199 4.85 -6.71 -22.74
N LYS A 200 5.07 -7.66 -23.66
CA LYS A 200 4.03 -8.63 -24.04
C LYS A 200 3.76 -9.66 -22.92
N THR A 201 4.75 -9.89 -22.08
CA THR A 201 4.68 -10.82 -20.97
C THR A 201 5.55 -10.30 -19.82
N ILE A 202 5.00 -10.31 -18.61
CA ILE A 202 5.71 -9.97 -17.38
C ILE A 202 5.73 -11.20 -16.48
N LYS A 203 6.91 -11.55 -15.96
CA LYS A 203 7.12 -12.67 -15.02
C LYS A 203 7.83 -12.15 -13.76
N ASP A 204 9.08 -11.73 -13.91
CA ASP A 204 9.93 -11.36 -12.78
C ASP A 204 9.78 -9.87 -12.38
N GLU A 205 9.43 -9.01 -13.35
CA GLU A 205 9.31 -7.56 -13.13
C GLU A 205 7.90 -7.16 -12.62
N THR A 206 7.44 -7.83 -11.56
CA THR A 206 6.13 -7.57 -10.95
C THR A 206 5.99 -6.16 -10.35
N SER A 207 7.09 -5.43 -10.17
CA SER A 207 7.06 -4.03 -9.71
C SER A 207 6.37 -3.09 -10.70
N LEU A 208 6.31 -3.45 -11.99
CA LEU A 208 5.59 -2.68 -13.02
C LEU A 208 4.08 -2.89 -13.00
N LEU A 209 3.62 -3.91 -12.28
CA LEU A 209 2.23 -4.33 -12.26
C LEU A 209 1.52 -3.79 -11.02
N PHE A 210 0.32 -3.28 -11.27
CA PHE A 210 -0.62 -2.85 -10.25
C PHE A 210 -1.95 -3.56 -10.49
N PHE A 211 -2.54 -4.11 -9.44
CA PHE A 211 -3.93 -4.55 -9.50
C PHE A 211 -4.82 -3.32 -9.41
N TRP A 212 -5.58 -3.08 -10.48
CA TRP A 212 -6.54 -2.00 -10.55
C TRP A 212 -7.84 -2.45 -9.90
N GLU A 213 -8.22 -1.75 -8.83
CA GLU A 213 -9.46 -1.97 -8.11
C GLU A 213 -10.32 -0.71 -8.17
N LYS A 214 -11.62 -0.87 -8.44
CA LYS A 214 -12.58 0.25 -8.49
C LYS A 214 -13.57 0.13 -7.34
N HIS A 215 -13.62 1.14 -6.48
CA HIS A 215 -14.56 1.25 -5.38
C HIS A 215 -15.41 2.52 -5.56
N GLY A 216 -16.62 2.36 -6.09
CA GLY A 216 -17.48 3.48 -6.46
C GLY A 216 -16.89 4.28 -7.62
N ASN A 217 -16.61 5.57 -7.37
CA ASN A 217 -16.01 6.49 -8.36
C ASN A 217 -14.48 6.63 -8.19
N MET A 218 -13.89 5.88 -7.26
CA MET A 218 -12.46 5.94 -6.98
C MET A 218 -11.76 4.66 -7.43
N ASP A 219 -10.55 4.85 -7.94
CA ASP A 219 -9.65 3.86 -8.49
C ASP A 219 -8.42 3.72 -7.58
N TYR A 220 -7.99 2.48 -7.37
CA TYR A 220 -6.88 2.12 -6.51
C TYR A 220 -5.89 1.28 -7.30
N PHE A 221 -4.61 1.52 -7.09
CA PHE A 221 -3.52 0.84 -7.78
C PHE A 221 -2.63 0.13 -6.77
N LYS A 222 -2.97 -1.13 -6.50
CA LYS A 222 -2.28 -1.97 -5.52
C LYS A 222 -1.08 -2.66 -6.16
N SER A 223 0.10 -2.61 -5.55
CA SER A 223 1.29 -3.22 -6.15
C SER A 223 1.21 -4.75 -6.18
N ALA A 224 1.56 -5.35 -7.32
CA ALA A 224 1.72 -6.80 -7.41
C ALA A 224 2.99 -7.29 -6.68
N ALA A 225 4.06 -6.48 -6.64
CA ALA A 225 5.29 -6.79 -5.90
C ALA A 225 5.12 -6.64 -4.39
N HIS A 226 4.30 -5.68 -3.95
CA HIS A 226 4.03 -5.42 -2.54
C HIS A 226 2.52 -5.37 -2.26
N PRO A 227 1.87 -6.52 -1.99
CA PRO A 227 0.41 -6.63 -1.93
C PRO A 227 -0.31 -5.83 -0.83
N LYS A 228 0.42 -5.11 0.03
CA LYS A 228 -0.15 -4.22 1.04
C LYS A 228 -0.03 -2.74 0.68
N LEU A 229 0.68 -2.42 -0.40
CA LEU A 229 1.02 -1.06 -0.78
C LEU A 229 0.24 -0.64 -2.04
N PHE A 230 -0.12 0.64 -2.05
CA PHE A 230 -0.80 1.31 -3.14
C PHE A 230 0.05 2.48 -3.62
N ILE A 231 -0.15 2.88 -4.87
CA ILE A 231 0.30 4.20 -5.32
C ILE A 231 -0.40 5.23 -4.44
N ALA A 232 0.36 6.20 -3.91
CA ALA A 232 -0.16 7.17 -2.98
C ALA A 232 0.42 8.56 -3.18
N THR A 233 -0.37 9.57 -2.86
CA THR A 233 0.03 10.98 -2.83
C THR A 233 0.05 11.47 -1.38
N ARG A 234 0.90 12.47 -1.13
CA ARG A 234 0.92 13.21 0.13
C ARG A 234 1.42 14.62 -0.15
N GLN A 235 0.86 15.59 0.58
CA GLN A 235 1.24 17.00 0.45
C GLN A 235 2.77 17.17 0.56
N GLU A 236 3.34 17.91 -0.39
CA GLU A 236 4.78 18.23 -0.46
C GLU A 236 5.71 17.01 -0.55
N LYS A 237 5.16 15.83 -0.88
CA LYS A 237 5.93 14.61 -1.14
C LYS A 237 5.76 14.15 -2.57
N LEU A 238 6.76 13.39 -3.01
CA LEU A 238 6.66 12.62 -4.24
C LEU A 238 5.56 11.55 -4.13
N VAL A 239 5.03 11.14 -5.27
CA VAL A 239 4.18 9.97 -5.37
C VAL A 239 4.99 8.76 -4.93
N HIS A 240 4.48 8.01 -3.96
CA HIS A 240 5.21 6.95 -3.26
C HIS A 240 4.30 5.74 -3.03
N MET A 241 4.89 4.64 -2.57
CA MET A 241 4.14 3.46 -2.18
C MET A 241 3.73 3.55 -0.70
N ALA A 242 2.45 3.43 -0.39
CA ALA A 242 1.96 3.48 0.99
C ALA A 242 0.83 2.47 1.25
N PRO A 243 0.63 2.00 2.49
CA PRO A 243 -0.46 1.09 2.84
C PRO A 243 -1.83 1.77 2.95
N GLY A 244 -1.87 3.11 2.89
CA GLY A 244 -3.08 3.92 3.11
C GLY A 244 -2.75 5.20 3.88
N LEU A 245 -3.63 5.55 4.81
CA LEU A 245 -3.48 6.74 5.66
C LEU A 245 -2.10 6.79 6.36
N PRO A 246 -1.47 7.97 6.47
CA PRO A 246 -2.01 9.31 6.18
C PRO A 246 -1.91 9.74 4.70
N SER A 247 -1.40 8.88 3.82
CA SER A 247 -1.32 9.15 2.39
C SER A 247 -2.67 8.89 1.72
N VAL A 248 -2.92 9.57 0.61
CA VAL A 248 -4.14 9.41 -0.19
C VAL A 248 -3.84 8.38 -1.28
N THR A 249 -4.63 7.31 -1.34
CA THR A 249 -4.40 6.16 -2.25
C THR A 249 -5.47 6.00 -3.30
N ASP A 250 -6.53 6.77 -3.18
CA ASP A 250 -7.71 6.77 -4.02
C ASP A 250 -7.61 7.87 -5.07
N PHE A 251 -7.78 7.48 -6.33
CA PHE A 251 -7.70 8.35 -7.48
C PHE A 251 -9.01 8.38 -8.25
N GLN A 252 -9.31 9.50 -8.89
CA GLN A 252 -10.29 9.59 -9.94
C GLN A 252 -9.56 9.58 -11.29
N ILE A 253 -9.93 8.66 -12.18
CA ILE A 253 -9.46 8.66 -13.56
C ILE A 253 -10.31 9.63 -14.37
N LEU A 254 -9.67 10.66 -14.92
CA LEU A 254 -10.26 11.54 -15.93
C LEU A 254 -9.85 11.06 -17.31
N GLU A 255 -10.82 10.58 -18.08
CA GLU A 255 -10.63 10.21 -19.47
C GLU A 255 -10.69 11.47 -20.35
N ASN A 256 -9.73 11.62 -21.25
CA ASN A 256 -9.84 12.63 -22.30
C ASN A 256 -10.92 12.17 -23.28
N GLN A 257 -11.97 12.97 -23.45
CA GLN A 257 -12.95 12.76 -24.52
C GLN A 257 -12.27 13.10 -25.84
N SER A 258 -11.78 12.07 -26.52
CA SER A 258 -11.34 12.15 -27.92
C SER A 258 -12.54 12.22 -28.87
#